data_AF-A0A239I627-F1
#
_entry.id   AF-A0A239I627-F1
#
_cell.length_a   1.000
_cell.length_b   1.000
_cell.length_c   1.000
_cell.angle_alpha   90.00
_cell.angle_beta   90.00
_cell.angle_gamma   90.00
#
_symmetry.space_group_name_H-M   'P 1'
#
loop_
_entity.id
_entity.type
_entity.pdbx_description
1 polymer ?
#
loop_
_entity_poly.entity_id
_entity_poly.type
_entity_poly.pdbx_seq_one_letter_code
_entity_poly.pdbx_strand_id
1 'polypeptide(L)'
;MICPNCRASLLRKERPDSVCGKCGRPYALDPKVHGRGMHDTRIRRVVEKATDGGRRNVTVTQLWYLARTGNPVREAGPDNSISPRTAHSIGAGLLAGLVLLGFLVHGRSFAVLLLSVGTAVSALVYGAALSARDMPGTRAHGFVLPSEQSFRSLICTRWVQVYGHLPPGIVDDGAGREARPYTGQPRPGTVEVLCPDPAVRVFLAANDLPARLDLTLAAGLGELCGTGPVVVLHDAGLRGLQLVADARARLPRRVVVDAGLPLRVVVGNAKAVRLHEDPPESVLEEPPQWLRELAPAAPDHADWLVEGWFSPLAAVPPAVLESAVVRAVREARGAADREQREAVAAGFLSWPQSPEPAVEGGN
;
A
#
# COMPACT_ATOMS: atom_id res chain seq x y z
N MET A 1 12.56 15.08 -24.28
CA MET A 1 13.12 13.93 -23.53
C MET A 1 14.53 13.65 -24.04
N ILE A 2 15.40 13.03 -23.25
CA ILE A 2 16.73 12.61 -23.73
C ILE A 2 16.63 11.19 -24.29
N CYS A 3 17.05 10.99 -25.54
CA CYS A 3 17.07 9.66 -26.16
C CYS A 3 17.99 8.71 -25.36
N PRO A 4 17.55 7.49 -24.98
CA PRO A 4 18.39 6.55 -24.25
C PRO A 4 19.55 5.99 -25.09
N ASN A 5 19.47 6.11 -26.42
CA ASN A 5 20.45 5.54 -27.36
C ASN A 5 21.53 6.55 -27.76
N CYS A 6 21.15 7.70 -28.35
CA CYS A 6 22.10 8.71 -28.83
C CYS A 6 22.29 9.91 -27.88
N ARG A 7 21.61 9.93 -26.73
CA ARG A 7 21.64 11.03 -25.74
C ARG A 7 21.22 12.41 -26.25
N ALA A 8 20.73 12.53 -27.48
CA ALA A 8 20.21 13.78 -27.99
C ALA A 8 18.90 14.19 -27.26
N SER A 9 18.75 15.48 -26.98
CA SER A 9 17.47 16.04 -26.56
C SER A 9 16.51 16.04 -27.75
N LEU A 10 15.33 15.44 -27.55
CA LEU A 10 14.27 15.30 -28.54
C LEU A 10 13.04 16.13 -28.15
N LEU A 11 12.53 16.89 -29.12
CA LEU A 11 11.27 17.63 -29.06
C LEU A 11 10.07 16.69 -29.25
N ARG A 12 8.86 17.20 -29.00
CA ARG A 12 7.63 16.40 -29.13
C ARG A 12 7.37 15.88 -30.54
N LYS A 13 7.72 16.65 -31.57
CA LYS A 13 7.56 16.30 -32.99
C LYS A 13 8.61 15.33 -33.52
N GLU A 14 9.76 15.22 -32.86
CA GLU A 14 10.90 14.37 -33.27
C GLU A 14 10.80 12.93 -32.72
N ARG A 15 9.58 12.52 -32.38
CA ARG A 15 9.25 11.31 -31.60
C ARG A 15 8.03 10.56 -32.16
N PRO A 16 7.96 10.28 -33.47
CA PRO A 16 6.89 9.43 -34.01
C PRO A 16 7.07 8.00 -33.49
N ASP A 17 5.98 7.36 -33.08
CA ASP A 17 5.89 5.92 -32.77
C ASP A 17 6.95 5.38 -31.78
N SER A 18 7.39 6.22 -30.84
CA SER A 18 8.47 5.90 -29.88
C SER A 18 9.82 5.58 -30.55
N VAL A 19 10.10 6.21 -31.68
CA VAL A 19 11.38 6.14 -32.39
C VAL A 19 12.08 7.50 -32.33
N CYS A 20 13.39 7.48 -32.11
CA CYS A 20 14.18 8.70 -32.09
C CYS A 20 14.33 9.26 -33.50
N GLY A 21 13.80 10.46 -33.77
CA GLY A 21 13.94 11.12 -35.07
C GLY A 21 15.39 11.46 -35.48
N LYS A 22 16.35 11.41 -34.53
CA LYS A 22 17.77 11.69 -34.80
C LYS A 22 18.61 10.44 -35.11
N CYS A 23 18.35 9.32 -34.45
CA CYS A 23 19.15 8.09 -34.63
C CYS A 23 18.37 6.88 -35.15
N GLY A 24 17.06 7.01 -35.37
CA GLY A 24 16.19 5.95 -35.88
C GLY A 24 15.95 4.78 -34.93
N ARG A 25 16.54 4.78 -33.72
CA ARG A 25 16.40 3.67 -32.78
C ARG A 25 15.13 3.80 -31.93
N PRO A 26 14.41 2.70 -31.67
CA PRO A 26 13.25 2.69 -30.80
C PRO A 26 13.64 2.93 -29.34
N TYR A 27 12.68 3.40 -28.55
CA TYR A 27 12.73 3.45 -27.09
C TYR A 27 11.39 2.96 -26.53
N ALA A 28 11.41 2.48 -25.28
CA ALA A 28 10.26 1.79 -24.69
C ALA A 28 9.18 2.79 -24.25
N LEU A 29 9.59 3.86 -23.55
CA LEU A 29 8.70 4.78 -22.85
C LEU A 29 8.83 6.20 -23.39
N ASP A 30 7.74 6.70 -23.99
CA ASP A 30 7.55 8.10 -24.31
C ASP A 30 6.72 8.85 -23.25
N PRO A 31 7.20 9.96 -22.67
CA PRO A 31 6.42 10.75 -21.71
C PRO A 31 5.21 11.46 -22.34
N LYS A 32 5.12 11.52 -23.68
CA LYS A 32 3.93 11.99 -24.42
C LYS A 32 2.79 10.99 -24.32
N VAL A 33 3.10 9.69 -24.32
CA VAL A 33 2.10 8.60 -24.39
C VAL A 33 1.85 8.02 -23.00
N HIS A 34 2.89 7.82 -22.22
CA HIS A 34 2.84 7.08 -20.95
C HIS A 34 2.81 7.99 -19.71
N GLY A 35 2.60 9.28 -19.90
CA GLY A 35 2.51 10.27 -18.82
C GLY A 35 3.82 10.99 -18.50
N ARG A 36 3.69 12.17 -17.87
CA ARG A 36 4.82 13.03 -17.52
C ARG A 36 5.80 12.29 -16.63
N GLY A 37 7.08 12.33 -16.99
CA GLY A 37 8.13 11.67 -16.22
C GLY A 37 8.28 10.18 -16.50
N MET A 38 7.47 9.57 -17.39
CA MET A 38 7.74 8.22 -17.88
C MET A 38 8.61 8.21 -19.13
N HIS A 39 9.91 7.97 -18.93
CA HIS A 39 10.88 7.81 -19.99
C HIS A 39 12.04 6.90 -19.57
N ASP A 40 12.66 6.23 -20.54
CA ASP A 40 13.65 5.16 -20.30
C ASP A 40 14.81 5.59 -19.43
N THR A 41 15.36 6.78 -19.66
CA THR A 41 16.50 7.29 -18.87
C THR A 41 16.15 7.60 -17.42
N ARG A 42 14.85 7.78 -17.08
CA ARG A 42 14.43 7.84 -15.67
C ARG A 42 14.33 6.45 -15.09
N ILE A 43 13.67 5.51 -15.76
CA ILE A 43 13.57 4.12 -15.29
C ILE A 43 14.95 3.52 -15.05
N ARG A 44 15.89 3.67 -16.00
CA ARG A 44 17.28 3.20 -15.82
C ARG A 44 17.94 3.79 -14.58
N ARG A 45 17.74 5.08 -14.29
CA ARG A 45 18.30 5.73 -13.08
C ARG A 45 17.64 5.22 -11.79
N VAL A 46 16.33 4.98 -11.81
CA VAL A 46 15.61 4.40 -10.66
C VAL A 46 16.09 2.98 -10.41
N VAL A 47 16.20 2.15 -11.46
CA VAL A 47 16.71 0.78 -11.39
C VAL A 47 18.14 0.76 -10.86
N GLU A 48 19.04 1.58 -11.43
CA GLU A 48 20.43 1.66 -10.99
C GLU A 48 20.54 1.97 -9.49
N LYS A 49 19.75 2.95 -9.01
CA LYS A 49 19.73 3.33 -7.59
C LYS A 49 19.11 2.24 -6.70
N ALA A 50 18.03 1.61 -7.14
CA ALA A 50 17.28 0.63 -6.36
C ALA A 50 18.03 -0.70 -6.22
N THR A 51 18.64 -1.15 -7.32
CA THR A 51 19.48 -2.35 -7.39
C THR A 51 20.90 -2.10 -6.87
N ASP A 52 21.26 -0.83 -6.64
CA ASP A 52 22.57 -0.41 -6.14
C ASP A 52 23.71 -0.94 -7.01
N GLY A 53 23.59 -0.63 -8.31
CA GLY A 53 24.50 -1.09 -9.35
C GLY A 53 24.44 -2.59 -9.62
N GLY A 54 23.29 -3.24 -9.38
CA GLY A 54 23.11 -4.67 -9.58
C GLY A 54 23.48 -5.56 -8.38
N ARG A 55 23.79 -4.97 -7.21
CA ARG A 55 24.04 -5.73 -5.97
C ARG A 55 22.78 -6.36 -5.38
N ARG A 56 21.60 -5.86 -5.74
CA ARG A 56 20.30 -6.37 -5.27
C ARG A 56 19.35 -6.55 -6.43
N ASN A 57 18.51 -7.57 -6.31
CA ASN A 57 17.34 -7.74 -7.15
C ASN A 57 16.16 -6.95 -6.57
N VAL A 58 15.36 -6.33 -7.43
CA VAL A 58 14.19 -5.53 -7.06
C VAL A 58 13.01 -6.00 -7.88
N THR A 59 11.82 -6.11 -7.29
CA THR A 59 10.68 -6.60 -8.05
C THR A 59 10.04 -5.53 -8.94
N VAL A 60 9.21 -5.93 -9.90
CA VAL A 60 8.48 -5.00 -10.76
C VAL A 60 7.52 -4.12 -9.93
N THR A 61 6.82 -4.68 -8.93
CA THR A 61 5.94 -3.89 -8.04
C THR A 61 6.74 -2.91 -7.16
N GLN A 62 7.91 -3.28 -6.64
CA GLN A 62 8.79 -2.32 -5.95
C GLN A 62 9.27 -1.21 -6.89
N LEU A 63 9.68 -1.58 -8.12
CA LEU A 63 10.08 -0.61 -9.13
C LEU A 63 8.93 0.35 -9.48
N TRP A 64 7.69 -0.15 -9.55
CA TRP A 64 6.50 0.67 -9.79
C TRP A 64 6.35 1.77 -8.74
N TYR A 65 6.40 1.42 -7.44
CA TYR A 65 6.32 2.42 -6.37
C TYR A 65 7.47 3.43 -6.42
N LEU A 66 8.69 3.00 -6.75
CA LEU A 66 9.85 3.89 -6.86
C LEU A 66 9.81 4.79 -8.10
N ALA A 67 9.24 4.29 -9.20
CA ALA A 67 9.15 4.99 -10.48
C ALA A 67 7.89 5.87 -10.63
N ARG A 68 6.98 5.83 -9.65
CA ARG A 68 5.72 6.57 -9.66
C ARG A 68 5.87 8.04 -10.06
N THR A 69 4.92 8.54 -10.82
CA THR A 69 4.87 9.95 -11.24
C THR A 69 4.03 10.79 -10.28
N GLY A 70 3.13 10.15 -9.54
CA GLY A 70 2.30 10.77 -8.51
C GLY A 70 1.65 9.73 -7.61
N ASN A 71 1.21 10.20 -6.45
CA ASN A 71 0.35 9.46 -5.52
C ASN A 71 -0.71 10.45 -5.02
N PRO A 72 -1.72 10.79 -5.85
CA PRO A 72 -2.79 11.66 -5.43
C PRO A 72 -3.54 11.02 -4.25
N VAL A 73 -3.78 11.86 -3.25
CA VAL A 73 -4.48 11.52 -2.01
C VAL A 73 -5.60 12.55 -1.88
N ARG A 74 -6.82 12.07 -1.71
CA ARG A 74 -7.97 12.90 -1.37
C ARG A 74 -8.61 12.33 -0.12
N GLU A 75 -8.71 13.16 0.90
CA GLU A 75 -9.41 12.83 2.14
C GLU A 75 -10.92 12.82 1.94
N ALA A 76 -11.63 12.12 2.81
CA ALA A 76 -13.08 12.08 2.77
C ALA A 76 -13.60 13.50 2.97
N GLY A 77 -14.46 13.94 2.05
CA GLY A 77 -15.16 15.20 2.23
C GLY A 77 -16.28 15.02 3.25
N PRO A 78 -16.61 16.05 4.05
CA PRO A 78 -17.80 15.99 4.86
C PRO A 78 -19.00 15.67 3.96
N ASP A 79 -19.94 14.89 4.47
CA ASP A 79 -21.27 14.81 3.85
C ASP A 79 -21.80 16.24 3.81
N ASN A 80 -21.80 16.84 2.61
CA ASN A 80 -22.37 18.16 2.38
C ASN A 80 -23.90 18.10 2.38
N SER A 81 -24.48 17.27 3.25
CA SER A 81 -25.90 17.23 3.49
C SER A 81 -26.29 18.58 4.10
N ILE A 82 -26.74 19.49 3.25
CA ILE A 82 -27.36 20.73 3.72
C ILE A 82 -28.57 20.31 4.54
N SER A 83 -28.58 20.67 5.83
CA SER A 83 -29.69 20.29 6.70
C SER A 83 -31.02 20.79 6.09
N PRO A 84 -32.10 20.02 6.18
CA PRO A 84 -33.38 20.40 5.58
C PRO A 84 -33.89 21.73 6.14
N ARG A 85 -33.52 22.07 7.38
CA ARG A 85 -33.82 23.36 8.00
C ARG A 85 -33.08 24.50 7.31
N THR A 86 -31.77 24.35 7.07
CA THR A 86 -30.94 25.36 6.37
C THR A 86 -31.45 25.61 4.96
N ALA A 87 -31.77 24.55 4.21
CA ALA A 87 -32.35 24.67 2.87
C ALA A 87 -33.72 25.38 2.88
N HIS A 88 -34.60 25.04 3.82
CA HIS A 88 -35.89 25.72 3.99
C HIS A 88 -35.73 27.19 4.35
N SER A 89 -34.80 27.54 5.24
CA SER A 89 -34.55 28.94 5.63
C SER A 89 -34.07 29.78 4.45
N ILE A 90 -33.17 29.26 3.61
CA ILE A 90 -32.69 29.95 2.40
C ILE A 90 -33.85 30.13 1.40
N GLY A 91 -34.62 29.07 1.15
CA GLY A 91 -35.77 29.12 0.23
C GLY A 91 -36.86 30.10 0.69
N ALA A 92 -37.19 30.07 1.99
CA ALA A 92 -38.17 30.98 2.59
C ALA A 92 -37.70 32.44 2.55
N GLY A 93 -36.42 32.71 2.83
CA GLY A 93 -35.84 34.04 2.74
C GLY A 93 -35.89 34.62 1.32
N LEU A 94 -35.54 33.82 0.31
CA LEU A 94 -35.63 34.21 -1.10
C LEU A 94 -37.07 34.51 -1.52
N LEU A 95 -38.02 33.65 -1.13
CA LEU A 95 -39.44 33.85 -1.43
C LEU A 95 -39.98 35.13 -0.78
N ALA A 96 -39.68 35.36 0.49
CA ALA A 96 -40.11 36.56 1.22
C ALA A 96 -39.53 37.84 0.58
N GLY A 97 -38.25 37.83 0.19
CA GLY A 97 -37.62 38.95 -0.50
C GLY A 97 -38.27 39.26 -1.85
N LEU A 98 -38.60 38.22 -2.64
CA LEU A 98 -39.30 38.36 -3.92
C LEU A 98 -40.72 38.91 -3.77
N VAL A 99 -41.46 38.45 -2.74
CA VAL A 99 -42.80 38.97 -2.42
C VAL A 99 -42.73 40.44 -2.05
N LEU A 100 -41.80 40.83 -1.17
CA LEU A 100 -41.61 42.23 -0.78
C LEU A 100 -41.26 43.12 -1.98
N LEU A 101 -40.38 42.66 -2.86
CA LEU A 101 -40.02 43.37 -4.09
C LEU A 101 -41.23 43.54 -5.03
N GLY A 102 -42.09 42.53 -5.13
CA GLY A 102 -43.33 42.58 -5.92
C GLY A 102 -44.32 43.63 -5.41
N PHE A 103 -44.44 43.81 -4.09
CA PHE A 103 -45.30 44.86 -3.51
C PHE A 103 -44.78 46.28 -3.77
N LEU A 104 -43.46 46.45 -3.88
CA LEU A 104 -42.85 47.76 -4.12
C LEU A 104 -43.03 48.25 -5.56
N VAL A 105 -43.23 47.34 -6.52
CA VAL A 105 -43.37 47.71 -7.94
C VAL A 105 -44.84 47.86 -8.34
N HIS A 106 -45.26 49.10 -8.58
CA HIS A 106 -46.64 49.44 -8.92
C HIS A 106 -46.98 49.09 -10.38
N GLY A 107 -47.31 47.82 -10.64
CA GLY A 107 -47.79 47.36 -11.94
C GLY A 107 -48.32 45.93 -11.88
N ARG A 108 -49.63 45.75 -12.11
CA ARG A 108 -50.32 44.46 -11.95
C ARG A 108 -49.72 43.35 -12.83
N SER A 109 -49.28 43.68 -14.04
CA SER A 109 -48.62 42.76 -14.98
C SER A 109 -47.19 42.39 -14.55
N PHE A 110 -46.49 43.33 -13.91
CA PHE A 110 -45.12 43.11 -13.44
C PHE A 110 -45.09 42.30 -12.14
N ALA A 111 -46.07 42.48 -11.27
CA ALA A 111 -46.26 41.68 -10.05
C ALA A 111 -46.48 40.19 -10.37
N VAL A 112 -47.28 39.87 -11.40
CA VAL A 112 -47.52 38.49 -11.83
C VAL A 112 -46.25 37.84 -12.42
N LEU A 113 -45.46 38.60 -13.18
CA LEU A 113 -44.17 38.14 -13.70
C LEU A 113 -43.17 37.85 -12.56
N LEU A 114 -43.06 38.76 -11.58
CA LEU A 114 -42.17 38.58 -10.43
C LEU A 114 -42.56 37.38 -9.57
N LEU A 115 -43.85 37.15 -9.35
CA LEU A 115 -44.34 35.98 -8.60
C LEU A 115 -44.08 34.66 -9.34
N SER A 116 -44.25 34.63 -10.67
CA SER A 116 -43.99 33.41 -11.47
C SER A 116 -42.49 33.10 -11.56
N VAL A 117 -41.64 34.11 -11.74
CA VAL A 117 -40.18 33.94 -11.68
C VAL A 117 -39.73 33.55 -10.27
N GLY A 118 -40.30 34.18 -9.25
CA GLY A 118 -39.97 33.88 -7.86
C GLY A 118 -40.31 32.44 -7.47
N THR A 119 -41.50 31.97 -7.84
CA THR A 119 -41.91 30.58 -7.62
C THR A 119 -41.04 29.59 -8.40
N ALA A 120 -40.69 29.89 -9.66
CA ALA A 120 -39.78 29.05 -10.44
C ALA A 120 -38.37 28.98 -9.82
N VAL A 121 -37.82 30.10 -9.36
CA VAL A 121 -36.52 30.15 -8.67
C VAL A 121 -36.58 29.41 -7.34
N SER A 122 -37.62 29.61 -6.54
CA SER A 122 -37.82 28.86 -5.29
C SER A 122 -37.94 27.36 -5.52
N ALA A 123 -38.67 26.93 -6.56
CA ALA A 123 -38.77 25.52 -6.93
C ALA A 123 -37.43 24.95 -7.40
N LEU A 124 -36.64 25.72 -8.15
CA LEU A 124 -35.30 25.32 -8.61
C LEU A 124 -34.31 25.23 -7.45
N VAL A 125 -34.31 26.19 -6.53
CA VAL A 125 -33.48 26.14 -5.31
C VAL A 125 -33.89 24.98 -4.42
N TYR A 126 -35.20 24.73 -4.26
CA TYR A 126 -35.69 23.59 -3.51
C TYR A 126 -35.30 22.25 -4.17
N GLY A 127 -35.43 22.12 -5.48
CA GLY A 127 -34.99 20.94 -6.24
C GLY A 127 -33.48 20.72 -6.19
N ALA A 128 -32.68 21.79 -6.27
CA ALA A 128 -31.23 21.74 -6.08
C ALA A 128 -30.85 21.32 -4.65
N ALA A 129 -31.57 21.82 -3.64
CA ALA A 129 -31.36 21.43 -2.25
C ALA A 129 -31.77 19.97 -1.98
N LEU A 130 -32.83 19.47 -2.63
CA LEU A 130 -33.24 18.06 -2.56
C LEU A 130 -32.22 17.15 -3.24
N SER A 131 -31.74 17.50 -4.44
CA SER A 131 -30.73 16.72 -5.16
C SER A 131 -29.36 16.74 -4.48
N ALA A 132 -29.05 17.79 -3.72
CA ALA A 132 -27.88 17.83 -2.85
C ALA A 132 -28.00 16.96 -1.58
N ARG A 133 -29.19 16.41 -1.25
CA ARG A 133 -29.36 15.48 -0.12
C ARG A 133 -28.73 14.12 -0.37
N ASP A 134 -28.75 13.70 -1.64
CA ASP A 134 -28.28 12.38 -2.06
C ASP A 134 -26.90 12.46 -2.71
N MET A 135 -26.17 13.57 -2.56
CA MET A 135 -24.76 13.57 -2.93
C MET A 135 -23.96 12.92 -1.80
N PRO A 136 -23.55 11.65 -1.93
CA PRO A 136 -22.68 11.03 -0.94
C PRO A 136 -21.42 11.90 -0.81
N GLY A 137 -20.94 12.05 0.42
CA GLY A 137 -19.64 12.64 0.70
C GLY A 137 -18.59 12.06 -0.25
N THR A 138 -17.68 12.91 -0.71
CA THR A 138 -16.63 12.41 -1.60
C THR A 138 -15.78 11.42 -0.81
N ARG A 139 -15.80 10.16 -1.22
CA ARG A 139 -15.01 9.10 -0.59
C ARG A 139 -13.53 9.44 -0.63
N ALA A 140 -12.85 9.11 0.46
CA ALA A 140 -11.40 9.14 0.48
C ALA A 140 -10.86 8.19 -0.59
N HIS A 141 -9.75 8.60 -1.22
CA HIS A 141 -9.05 7.74 -2.16
C HIS A 141 -7.56 8.07 -2.19
N GLY A 142 -6.75 7.02 -2.34
CA GLY A 142 -5.32 7.11 -2.56
C GLY A 142 -4.92 6.08 -3.60
N PHE A 143 -4.30 6.52 -4.69
CA PHE A 143 -3.79 5.62 -5.73
C PHE A 143 -2.44 6.09 -6.25
N VAL A 144 -1.74 5.22 -6.97
CA VAL A 144 -0.44 5.53 -7.57
C VAL A 144 -0.60 5.66 -9.08
N LEU A 145 0.12 6.63 -9.65
CA LEU A 145 0.18 6.87 -11.09
C LEU A 145 1.57 6.51 -11.66
N PRO A 146 1.63 5.80 -12.80
CA PRO A 146 0.51 5.09 -13.46
C PRO A 146 -0.03 3.94 -12.58
N SER A 147 -1.18 3.33 -12.92
CA SER A 147 -1.65 2.13 -12.22
C SER A 147 -0.64 0.98 -12.36
N GLU A 148 -0.65 0.04 -11.41
CA GLU A 148 0.28 -1.09 -11.41
C GLU A 148 0.19 -1.92 -12.68
N GLN A 149 -1.03 -2.28 -13.11
CA GLN A 149 -1.24 -3.05 -14.33
C GLN A 149 -0.70 -2.34 -15.57
N SER A 150 -0.93 -1.03 -15.69
CA SER A 150 -0.36 -0.24 -16.78
C SER A 150 1.16 -0.20 -16.70
N PHE A 151 1.74 0.00 -15.51
CA PHE A 151 3.19 -0.01 -15.34
C PHE A 151 3.81 -1.35 -15.68
N ARG A 152 3.22 -2.46 -15.22
CA ARG A 152 3.68 -3.81 -15.53
C ARG A 152 3.59 -4.10 -17.03
N SER A 153 2.52 -3.69 -17.71
CA SER A 153 2.45 -3.80 -19.18
C SER A 153 3.61 -3.03 -19.85
N LEU A 154 3.91 -1.82 -19.39
CA LEU A 154 5.02 -1.03 -19.90
C LEU A 154 6.39 -1.69 -19.68
N ILE A 155 6.63 -2.30 -18.52
CA ILE A 155 7.93 -2.90 -18.17
C ILE A 155 8.04 -4.35 -18.66
N CYS A 156 7.08 -5.22 -18.42
CA CYS A 156 7.18 -6.63 -18.78
C CYS A 156 6.88 -6.87 -20.27
N THR A 157 6.10 -6.02 -20.94
CA THR A 157 5.80 -6.19 -22.38
C THR A 157 6.58 -5.20 -23.22
N ARG A 158 6.30 -3.90 -23.07
CA ARG A 158 6.85 -2.89 -24.00
C ARG A 158 8.37 -2.75 -23.89
N TRP A 159 8.90 -2.72 -22.68
CA TRP A 159 10.35 -2.63 -22.47
C TRP A 159 11.08 -3.87 -23.00
N VAL A 160 10.56 -5.07 -22.69
CA VAL A 160 11.12 -6.34 -23.18
C VAL A 160 11.05 -6.41 -24.71
N GLN A 161 9.98 -5.93 -25.34
CA GLN A 161 9.87 -5.87 -26.80
C GLN A 161 10.98 -5.01 -27.44
N VAL A 162 11.35 -3.90 -26.80
CA VAL A 162 12.35 -2.96 -27.34
C VAL A 162 13.79 -3.37 -26.99
N TYR A 163 14.02 -3.89 -25.79
CA TYR A 163 15.36 -4.16 -25.26
C TYR A 163 15.70 -5.65 -25.13
N GLY A 164 14.74 -6.56 -25.35
CA GLY A 164 14.92 -8.01 -25.30
C GLY A 164 14.87 -8.62 -23.89
N HIS A 165 14.96 -7.81 -22.83
CA HIS A 165 14.99 -8.28 -21.44
C HIS A 165 14.44 -7.22 -20.48
N LEU A 166 14.10 -7.63 -19.24
CA LEU A 166 13.76 -6.71 -18.15
C LEU A 166 14.97 -5.83 -17.78
N PRO A 167 14.78 -4.62 -17.22
CA PRO A 167 15.91 -3.83 -16.75
C PRO A 167 16.82 -4.67 -15.81
N PRO A 168 18.16 -4.53 -15.90
CA PRO A 168 19.07 -5.34 -15.08
C PRO A 168 18.75 -5.24 -13.58
N GLY A 169 18.77 -6.39 -12.88
CA GLY A 169 18.40 -6.49 -11.47
C GLY A 169 16.90 -6.40 -11.18
N ILE A 170 16.03 -6.34 -12.20
CA ILE A 170 14.57 -6.37 -12.00
C ILE A 170 14.04 -7.79 -12.19
N VAL A 171 13.22 -8.23 -11.23
CA VAL A 171 12.58 -9.55 -11.22
C VAL A 171 11.06 -9.37 -11.35
N ASP A 172 10.44 -10.15 -12.23
CA ASP A 172 8.98 -10.17 -12.35
C ASP A 172 8.35 -10.97 -11.20
N ASP A 173 7.48 -10.31 -10.45
CA ASP A 173 6.72 -10.80 -9.30
C ASP A 173 5.23 -11.02 -9.66
N GLY A 174 4.93 -11.33 -10.93
CA GLY A 174 3.58 -11.55 -11.39
C GLY A 174 2.90 -12.82 -10.90
N ALA A 175 1.56 -12.81 -10.97
CA ALA A 175 0.70 -13.93 -10.57
C ALA A 175 1.20 -15.22 -11.25
N GLY A 176 1.64 -16.19 -10.45
CA GLY A 176 2.23 -17.44 -10.91
C GLY A 176 3.73 -17.61 -10.59
N ARG A 177 4.41 -16.55 -10.16
CA ARG A 177 5.80 -16.64 -9.67
C ARG A 177 5.83 -16.53 -8.15
N GLU A 178 5.15 -17.46 -7.49
CA GLU A 178 5.31 -17.62 -6.05
C GLU A 178 6.78 -17.92 -5.74
N ALA A 179 7.29 -17.36 -4.64
CA ALA A 179 8.57 -17.78 -4.11
C ALA A 179 8.49 -19.31 -3.98
N ARG A 180 9.37 -20.04 -4.70
CA ARG A 180 9.34 -21.50 -4.68
C ARG A 180 9.27 -21.95 -3.22
N PRO A 181 8.29 -22.77 -2.84
CA PRO A 181 8.23 -23.32 -1.50
C PRO A 181 9.58 -23.94 -1.19
N TYR A 182 10.17 -23.58 -0.04
CA TYR A 182 11.36 -24.26 0.41
C TYR A 182 11.00 -25.73 0.61
N THR A 183 11.52 -26.62 -0.25
CA THR A 183 11.19 -28.05 -0.25
C THR A 183 11.94 -28.84 0.83
N GLY A 184 12.79 -28.18 1.62
CA GLY A 184 13.43 -28.81 2.77
C GLY A 184 12.47 -28.83 3.97
N GLN A 185 12.51 -29.91 4.75
CA GLN A 185 11.85 -29.89 6.05
C GLN A 185 12.42 -28.72 6.89
N PRO A 186 11.58 -27.87 7.50
CA PRO A 186 12.07 -26.81 8.37
C PRO A 186 12.92 -27.42 9.48
N ARG A 187 14.14 -26.93 9.66
CA ARG A 187 14.95 -27.36 10.80
C ARG A 187 14.29 -26.83 12.09
N PRO A 188 14.30 -27.59 13.20
CA PRO A 188 13.85 -27.08 14.48
C PRO A 188 14.55 -25.75 14.81
N GLY A 189 13.80 -24.74 15.22
CA GLY A 189 14.34 -23.42 15.58
C GLY A 189 14.61 -22.46 14.40
N THR A 190 14.34 -22.85 13.15
CA THR A 190 14.43 -21.94 11.99
C THR A 190 13.47 -20.75 12.16
N VAL A 191 13.93 -19.54 11.83
CA VAL A 191 13.07 -18.34 11.86
C VAL A 191 12.09 -18.40 10.69
N GLU A 192 10.80 -18.23 10.95
CA GLU A 192 9.80 -18.17 9.89
C GLU A 192 9.36 -16.72 9.66
N VAL A 193 9.37 -16.27 8.41
CA VAL A 193 8.93 -14.92 8.04
C VAL A 193 7.54 -15.00 7.41
N LEU A 194 6.56 -14.46 8.11
CA LEU A 194 5.18 -14.33 7.63
C LEU A 194 5.02 -13.02 6.85
N CYS A 195 4.76 -13.10 5.55
CA CYS A 195 4.60 -11.93 4.69
C CYS A 195 3.54 -12.17 3.61
N PRO A 196 2.34 -11.55 3.72
CA PRO A 196 1.29 -11.73 2.71
C PRO A 196 1.66 -11.16 1.34
N ASP A 197 2.45 -10.09 1.30
CA ASP A 197 2.83 -9.38 0.08
C ASP A 197 3.73 -10.27 -0.81
N PRO A 198 3.25 -10.69 -2.01
CA PRO A 198 4.03 -11.54 -2.90
C PRO A 198 5.27 -10.83 -3.47
N ALA A 199 5.21 -9.52 -3.71
CA ALA A 199 6.33 -8.75 -4.21
C ALA A 199 7.46 -8.72 -3.19
N VAL A 200 7.14 -8.54 -1.91
CA VAL A 200 8.13 -8.60 -0.83
C VAL A 200 8.71 -10.01 -0.71
N ARG A 201 7.90 -11.08 -0.73
CA ARG A 201 8.43 -12.45 -0.68
C ARG A 201 9.35 -12.77 -1.86
N VAL A 202 8.99 -12.39 -3.08
CA VAL A 202 9.84 -12.55 -4.27
C VAL A 202 11.12 -11.72 -4.13
N PHE A 203 11.06 -10.50 -3.60
CA PHE A 203 12.24 -9.70 -3.28
C PHE A 203 13.18 -10.43 -2.31
N LEU A 204 12.65 -10.97 -1.21
CA LEU A 204 13.47 -11.66 -0.21
C LEU A 204 14.13 -12.91 -0.80
N ALA A 205 13.38 -13.71 -1.56
CA ALA A 205 13.88 -14.91 -2.22
C ALA A 205 14.94 -14.58 -3.30
N ALA A 206 14.70 -13.54 -4.12
CA ALA A 206 15.62 -13.15 -5.19
C ALA A 206 16.94 -12.57 -4.68
N ASN A 207 17.01 -12.15 -3.41
CA ASN A 207 18.24 -11.68 -2.75
C ASN A 207 18.84 -12.71 -1.79
N ASP A 208 18.41 -13.98 -1.91
CA ASP A 208 18.92 -15.13 -1.17
C ASP A 208 18.84 -14.98 0.36
N LEU A 209 17.90 -14.17 0.86
CA LEU A 209 17.74 -13.98 2.30
C LEU A 209 17.34 -15.26 3.04
N PRO A 210 16.50 -16.16 2.49
CA PRO A 210 16.21 -17.46 3.10
C PRO A 210 17.46 -18.28 3.41
N ALA A 211 18.38 -18.43 2.46
CA ALA A 211 19.61 -19.19 2.67
C ALA A 211 20.63 -18.42 3.53
N ARG A 212 20.84 -17.13 3.24
CA ARG A 212 21.81 -16.27 3.96
C ARG A 212 21.48 -16.12 5.44
N LEU A 213 20.19 -16.10 5.78
CA LEU A 213 19.73 -15.89 7.15
C LEU A 213 19.18 -17.16 7.79
N ASP A 214 19.17 -18.31 7.12
CA ASP A 214 18.54 -19.57 7.60
C ASP A 214 17.11 -19.31 8.10
N LEU A 215 16.23 -18.91 7.17
CA LEU A 215 14.83 -18.60 7.42
C LEU A 215 13.92 -19.22 6.34
N THR A 216 12.64 -19.40 6.67
CA THR A 216 11.59 -19.77 5.71
C THR A 216 10.64 -18.59 5.46
N LEU A 217 9.98 -18.58 4.30
CA LEU A 217 8.99 -17.56 3.94
C LEU A 217 7.60 -18.21 3.89
N ALA A 218 6.61 -17.58 4.49
CA ALA A 218 5.21 -18.00 4.49
C ALA A 218 4.29 -16.87 4.01
N ALA A 219 3.30 -17.19 3.16
CA ALA A 219 2.27 -16.26 2.71
C ALA A 219 1.27 -15.92 3.82
N GLY A 220 0.97 -16.91 4.64
CA GLY A 220 -0.15 -16.89 5.56
C GLY A 220 0.14 -17.74 6.79
N LEU A 221 -0.67 -17.53 7.83
CA LEU A 221 -0.52 -18.22 9.11
C LEU A 221 -0.61 -19.75 9.00
N GLY A 222 -1.36 -20.27 8.02
CA GLY A 222 -1.51 -21.71 7.79
C GLY A 222 -0.29 -22.38 7.13
N GLU A 223 0.66 -21.61 6.60
CA GLU A 223 1.90 -22.11 5.99
C GLU A 223 3.07 -22.17 6.97
N LEU A 224 2.86 -21.72 8.22
CA LEU A 224 3.86 -21.80 9.27
C LEU A 224 3.93 -23.24 9.79
N CYS A 225 5.09 -23.87 9.65
CA CYS A 225 5.28 -25.29 9.96
C CYS A 225 6.30 -25.53 11.07
N GLY A 226 7.07 -24.51 11.44
CA GLY A 226 8.16 -24.60 12.41
C GLY A 226 7.74 -24.34 13.85
N THR A 227 8.66 -24.61 14.77
CA THR A 227 8.57 -24.24 16.19
C THR A 227 9.42 -23.02 16.54
N GLY A 228 10.19 -22.48 15.59
CA GLY A 228 11.09 -21.34 15.81
C GLY A 228 10.34 -20.02 15.98
N PRO A 229 11.06 -18.89 16.15
CA PRO A 229 10.42 -17.60 16.25
C PRO A 229 9.83 -17.15 14.90
N VAL A 230 8.80 -16.31 14.94
CA VAL A 230 8.12 -15.75 13.76
C VAL A 230 8.40 -14.27 13.64
N VAL A 231 8.79 -13.84 12.44
CA VAL A 231 8.89 -12.42 12.07
C VAL A 231 7.71 -12.09 11.16
N VAL A 232 6.86 -11.14 11.55
CA VAL A 232 5.70 -10.73 10.76
C VAL A 232 6.04 -9.46 9.98
N LEU A 233 5.97 -9.54 8.66
CA LEU A 233 6.13 -8.43 7.73
C LEU A 233 4.78 -8.05 7.16
N HIS A 234 4.39 -6.79 7.33
CA HIS A 234 3.12 -6.29 6.87
C HIS A 234 3.17 -4.82 6.45
N ASP A 235 2.17 -4.42 5.67
CA ASP A 235 1.91 -3.02 5.30
C ASP A 235 1.55 -2.20 6.53
N ALA A 236 1.88 -0.91 6.53
CA ALA A 236 1.39 -0.01 7.56
C ALA A 236 -0.11 0.19 7.33
N GLY A 237 -0.97 -0.55 8.01
CA GLY A 237 -2.41 -0.55 7.74
C GLY A 237 -3.16 -1.52 8.63
N LEU A 238 -4.49 -1.44 8.59
CA LEU A 238 -5.38 -2.17 9.50
C LEU A 238 -5.19 -3.70 9.38
N ARG A 239 -5.17 -4.23 8.15
CA ARG A 239 -4.94 -5.67 7.90
C ARG A 239 -3.58 -6.14 8.40
N GLY A 240 -2.55 -5.31 8.26
CA GLY A 240 -1.20 -5.66 8.67
C GLY A 240 -1.06 -5.78 10.18
N LEU A 241 -1.61 -4.82 10.93
CA LEU A 241 -1.61 -4.87 12.40
C LEU A 241 -2.51 -5.99 12.94
N GLN A 242 -3.65 -6.24 12.28
CA GLN A 242 -4.49 -7.39 12.61
C GLN A 242 -3.73 -8.71 12.42
N LEU A 243 -2.92 -8.85 11.37
CA LEU A 243 -2.10 -10.05 11.14
C LEU A 243 -1.13 -10.32 12.30
N VAL A 244 -0.53 -9.27 12.88
CA VAL A 244 0.36 -9.40 14.04
C VAL A 244 -0.42 -9.87 15.27
N ALA A 245 -1.61 -9.30 15.51
CA ALA A 245 -2.48 -9.71 16.60
C ALA A 245 -2.90 -11.19 16.45
N ASP A 246 -3.31 -11.59 15.25
CA ASP A 246 -3.69 -12.96 14.92
C ASP A 246 -2.52 -13.93 15.07
N ALA A 247 -1.32 -13.54 14.64
CA ALA A 247 -0.10 -14.34 14.79
C ALA A 247 0.19 -14.61 16.28
N ARG A 248 0.14 -13.58 17.13
CA ARG A 248 0.36 -13.72 18.58
C ARG A 248 -0.71 -14.59 19.24
N ALA A 249 -1.97 -14.43 18.85
CA ALA A 249 -3.08 -15.20 19.40
C ALA A 249 -3.01 -16.69 19.00
N ARG A 250 -2.64 -16.99 17.75
CA ARG A 250 -2.56 -18.38 17.25
C ARG A 250 -1.27 -19.10 17.63
N LEU A 251 -0.20 -18.36 17.94
CA LEU A 251 1.12 -18.89 18.25
C LEU A 251 1.59 -18.48 19.65
N PRO A 252 0.82 -18.76 20.71
CA PRO A 252 1.10 -18.23 22.06
C PRO A 252 2.39 -18.74 22.70
N ARG A 253 3.00 -19.81 22.15
CA ARG A 253 4.26 -20.41 22.62
C ARG A 253 5.46 -20.07 21.74
N ARG A 254 5.28 -19.17 20.76
CA ARG A 254 6.35 -18.77 19.85
C ARG A 254 6.60 -17.28 20.04
N VAL A 255 7.86 -16.88 20.01
CA VAL A 255 8.22 -15.47 19.91
C VAL A 255 7.70 -14.92 18.57
N VAL A 256 6.86 -13.89 18.63
CA VAL A 256 6.35 -13.19 17.43
C VAL A 256 6.89 -11.76 17.43
N VAL A 257 7.82 -11.48 16.52
CA VAL A 257 8.39 -10.15 16.30
C VAL A 257 7.60 -9.43 15.21
N ASP A 258 7.08 -8.26 15.55
CA ASP A 258 6.50 -7.33 14.58
C ASP A 258 7.63 -6.58 13.87
N ALA A 259 7.75 -6.83 12.56
CA ALA A 259 8.71 -6.18 11.69
C ALA A 259 8.02 -5.51 10.48
N GLY A 260 6.72 -5.22 10.59
CA GLY A 260 5.99 -4.49 9.58
C GLY A 260 6.46 -3.04 9.44
N LEU A 261 5.91 -2.34 8.44
CA LEU A 261 6.16 -0.91 8.27
C LEU A 261 5.48 -0.14 9.42
N PRO A 262 6.23 0.54 10.31
CA PRO A 262 5.64 1.20 11.46
C PRO A 262 4.87 2.46 11.07
N LEU A 263 3.67 2.66 11.63
CA LEU A 263 2.80 3.82 11.36
C LEU A 263 3.51 5.16 11.54
N ARG A 264 4.34 5.30 12.58
CA ARG A 264 5.10 6.54 12.86
C ARG A 264 6.05 6.99 11.73
N VAL A 265 6.40 6.10 10.79
CA VAL A 265 7.26 6.44 9.63
C VAL A 265 6.44 6.92 8.45
N VAL A 266 5.14 6.62 8.45
CA VAL A 266 4.20 6.85 7.33
C VAL A 266 3.26 8.00 7.65
N VAL A 267 2.65 8.01 8.83
CA VAL A 267 1.73 9.06 9.27
C VAL A 267 2.51 10.38 9.38
N GLY A 268 2.00 11.43 8.73
CA GLY A 268 2.67 12.72 8.60
C GLY A 268 3.80 12.78 7.57
N ASN A 269 4.18 11.67 6.93
CA ASN A 269 5.25 11.66 5.93
C ASN A 269 4.71 11.82 4.51
N ALA A 270 4.80 13.04 3.96
CA ALA A 270 4.36 13.36 2.60
C ALA A 270 5.08 12.57 1.48
N LYS A 271 6.21 11.90 1.77
CA LYS A 271 6.93 11.05 0.80
C LYS A 271 6.51 9.58 0.85
N ALA A 272 5.81 9.16 1.90
CA ALA A 272 5.28 7.81 1.99
C ALA A 272 4.20 7.60 0.91
N VAL A 273 4.08 6.38 0.41
CA VAL A 273 2.97 6.02 -0.48
C VAL A 273 1.74 5.80 0.39
N ARG A 274 0.69 6.58 0.15
CA ARG A 274 -0.61 6.42 0.82
C ARG A 274 -1.62 5.86 -0.16
N LEU A 275 -2.17 4.71 0.19
CA LEU A 275 -3.29 4.09 -0.50
C LEU A 275 -4.48 4.07 0.44
N HIS A 276 -5.67 3.93 -0.12
CA HIS A 276 -6.91 3.85 0.63
C HIS A 276 -7.66 2.59 0.26
N GLU A 277 -8.09 1.84 1.26
CA GLU A 277 -9.00 0.71 1.14
C GLU A 277 -10.09 0.88 2.19
N ASP A 278 -11.34 0.66 1.82
CA ASP A 278 -12.43 0.74 2.78
C ASP A 278 -12.19 -0.32 3.89
N PRO A 279 -12.13 0.09 5.17
CA PRO A 279 -11.91 -0.84 6.26
C PRO A 279 -13.09 -1.83 6.34
N PRO A 280 -12.86 -3.09 6.77
CA PRO A 280 -13.94 -4.04 6.95
C PRO A 280 -14.97 -3.49 7.95
N GLU A 281 -16.26 -3.60 7.62
CA GLU A 281 -17.37 -3.10 8.44
C GLU A 281 -17.31 -3.64 9.88
N SER A 282 -16.92 -4.90 10.04
CA SER A 282 -16.73 -5.55 11.34
C SER A 282 -15.73 -4.82 12.25
N VAL A 283 -14.71 -4.17 11.69
CA VAL A 283 -13.71 -3.41 12.46
C VAL A 283 -14.24 -2.04 12.87
N LEU A 284 -15.15 -1.46 12.09
CA LEU A 284 -15.78 -0.19 12.41
C LEU A 284 -16.85 -0.34 13.51
N GLU A 285 -17.62 -1.42 13.47
CA GLU A 285 -18.67 -1.70 14.46
C GLU A 285 -18.08 -2.14 15.80
N GLU A 286 -17.15 -3.09 15.78
CA GLU A 286 -16.49 -3.63 16.97
C GLU A 286 -14.96 -3.58 16.80
N PRO A 287 -14.32 -2.43 17.13
CA PRO A 287 -12.90 -2.29 16.94
C PRO A 287 -12.13 -3.31 17.81
N PRO A 288 -11.13 -3.99 17.23
CA PRO A 288 -10.36 -4.99 17.96
C PRO A 288 -9.64 -4.36 19.15
N GLN A 289 -9.37 -5.16 20.17
CA GLN A 289 -8.78 -4.67 21.43
C GLN A 289 -7.51 -3.84 21.21
N TRP A 290 -6.60 -4.30 20.33
CA TRP A 290 -5.36 -3.58 20.03
C TRP A 290 -5.61 -2.18 19.44
N LEU A 291 -6.69 -2.00 18.66
CA LEU A 291 -7.04 -0.69 18.09
C LEU A 291 -7.66 0.22 19.16
N ARG A 292 -8.47 -0.34 20.06
CA ARG A 292 -9.02 0.39 21.22
C ARG A 292 -7.92 0.86 22.18
N GLU A 293 -6.86 0.08 22.34
CA GLU A 293 -5.67 0.46 23.13
C GLU A 293 -4.80 1.49 22.40
N LEU A 294 -4.72 1.42 21.07
CA LEU A 294 -3.97 2.37 20.26
C LEU A 294 -4.61 3.76 20.23
N ALA A 295 -5.94 3.85 20.14
CA ALA A 295 -6.68 5.11 20.04
C ALA A 295 -6.32 6.16 21.11
N PRO A 296 -6.28 5.85 22.42
CA PRO A 296 -5.86 6.82 23.43
C PRO A 296 -4.35 7.10 23.43
N ALA A 297 -3.52 6.14 22.99
CA ALA A 297 -2.06 6.28 23.03
C ALA A 297 -1.50 7.06 21.82
N ALA A 298 -2.14 6.94 20.65
CA ALA A 298 -1.76 7.59 19.41
C ALA A 298 -3.01 7.83 18.53
N PRO A 299 -3.82 8.86 18.84
CA PRO A 299 -5.09 9.11 18.15
C PRO A 299 -4.92 9.26 16.64
N ASP A 300 -3.94 10.04 16.18
CA ASP A 300 -3.65 10.23 14.75
C ASP A 300 -3.38 8.91 14.01
N HIS A 301 -2.78 7.93 14.68
CA HIS A 301 -2.54 6.61 14.10
C HIS A 301 -3.83 5.79 14.01
N ALA A 302 -4.67 5.84 15.05
CA ALA A 302 -5.94 5.14 15.06
C ALA A 302 -6.91 5.72 14.02
N ASP A 303 -7.00 7.05 13.93
CA ASP A 303 -7.83 7.75 12.93
C ASP A 303 -7.40 7.37 11.52
N TRP A 304 -6.09 7.38 11.25
CA TRP A 304 -5.55 6.98 9.95
C TRP A 304 -5.93 5.55 9.55
N LEU A 305 -5.96 4.61 10.51
CA LEU A 305 -6.37 3.23 10.27
C LEU A 305 -7.89 3.08 10.07
N VAL A 306 -8.69 3.77 10.89
CA VAL A 306 -10.16 3.76 10.83
C VAL A 306 -10.65 4.43 9.55
N GLU A 307 -9.92 5.42 9.05
CA GLU A 307 -10.16 6.02 7.74
C GLU A 307 -9.74 5.10 6.58
N GLY A 308 -9.18 3.91 6.82
CA GLY A 308 -8.82 2.99 5.73
C GLY A 308 -7.53 3.33 4.98
N TRP A 309 -6.72 4.25 5.51
CA TRP A 309 -5.41 4.52 4.91
C TRP A 309 -4.44 3.37 5.20
N PHE A 310 -3.60 3.07 4.21
CA PHE A 310 -2.48 2.15 4.37
C PHE A 310 -1.26 2.56 3.53
N SER A 311 -0.09 2.01 3.87
CA SER A 311 1.15 2.16 3.10
C SER A 311 1.80 0.80 2.84
N PRO A 312 1.96 0.41 1.57
CA PRO A 312 2.53 -0.88 1.20
C PRO A 312 3.98 -1.05 1.64
N LEU A 313 4.31 -2.20 2.19
CA LEU A 313 5.68 -2.59 2.52
C LEU A 313 6.56 -2.65 1.26
N ALA A 314 6.00 -3.06 0.11
CA ALA A 314 6.68 -3.02 -1.18
C ALA A 314 7.06 -1.59 -1.64
N ALA A 315 6.49 -0.53 -1.06
CA ALA A 315 6.87 0.84 -1.36
C ALA A 315 8.13 1.32 -0.60
N VAL A 316 8.59 0.55 0.39
CA VAL A 316 9.81 0.84 1.17
C VAL A 316 11.04 0.69 0.28
N PRO A 317 12.05 1.58 0.38
CA PRO A 317 13.30 1.42 -0.36
C PRO A 317 13.93 0.03 -0.13
N PRO A 318 14.33 -0.72 -1.17
CA PRO A 318 14.78 -2.11 -1.04
C PRO A 318 15.92 -2.32 -0.03
N ALA A 319 16.89 -1.42 0.03
CA ALA A 319 17.99 -1.50 1.00
C ALA A 319 17.52 -1.34 2.45
N VAL A 320 16.50 -0.52 2.69
CA VAL A 320 15.90 -0.33 4.02
C VAL A 320 15.11 -1.57 4.42
N LEU A 321 14.35 -2.15 3.48
CA LEU A 321 13.60 -3.38 3.70
C LEU A 321 14.53 -4.57 4.02
N GLU A 322 15.59 -4.80 3.23
CA GLU A 322 16.59 -5.84 3.52
C GLU A 322 17.20 -5.65 4.91
N SER A 323 17.63 -4.43 5.25
CA SER A 323 18.24 -4.13 6.55
C SER A 323 17.27 -4.34 7.72
N ALA A 324 16.00 -3.98 7.53
CA ALA A 324 14.96 -4.17 8.53
C ALA A 324 14.69 -5.66 8.79
N VAL A 325 14.61 -6.48 7.74
CA VAL A 325 14.45 -7.94 7.86
C VAL A 325 15.65 -8.58 8.56
N VAL A 326 16.88 -8.21 8.17
CA VAL A 326 18.10 -8.71 8.84
C VAL A 326 18.08 -8.40 10.34
N ARG A 327 17.67 -7.18 10.71
CA ARG A 327 17.55 -6.78 12.12
C ARG A 327 16.47 -7.57 12.85
N ALA A 328 15.28 -7.70 12.26
CA ALA A 328 14.16 -8.41 12.85
C ALA A 328 14.46 -9.89 13.09
N VAL A 329 15.14 -10.55 12.14
CA VAL A 329 15.58 -11.94 12.29
C VAL A 329 16.58 -12.11 13.43
N ARG A 330 17.52 -11.16 13.59
CA ARG A 330 18.46 -11.17 14.73
C ARG A 330 17.75 -10.96 16.05
N GLU A 331 16.77 -10.06 16.10
CA GLU A 331 15.96 -9.80 17.28
C GLU A 331 15.13 -11.03 17.67
N ALA A 332 14.48 -11.67 16.69
CA ALA A 332 13.69 -12.88 16.88
C ALA A 332 14.52 -14.03 17.48
N ARG A 333 15.75 -14.21 17.00
CA ARG A 333 16.70 -15.18 17.57
C ARG A 333 17.10 -14.81 19.00
N GLY A 334 17.52 -13.57 19.22
CA GLY A 334 17.94 -13.13 20.54
C GLY A 334 16.85 -13.19 21.62
N ALA A 335 15.59 -13.00 21.23
CA ALA A 335 14.44 -13.16 22.10
C ALA A 335 14.17 -14.64 22.44
N ALA A 336 14.18 -15.53 21.44
CA ALA A 336 14.02 -16.97 21.66
C ALA A 336 15.13 -17.54 22.56
N ASP A 337 16.39 -17.11 22.35
CA ASP A 337 17.52 -17.52 23.18
C ASP A 337 17.43 -17.00 24.62
N ARG A 338 16.76 -15.86 24.85
CA ARG A 338 16.52 -15.33 26.19
C ARG A 338 15.47 -16.16 26.92
N GLU A 339 14.35 -16.43 26.28
CA GLU A 339 13.29 -17.28 26.83
C GLU A 339 13.81 -18.67 27.19
N GLN A 340 14.62 -19.27 26.30
CA GLN A 340 15.26 -20.56 26.57
C GLN A 340 16.20 -20.49 27.78
N ARG A 341 16.99 -19.42 27.92
CA ARG A 341 17.88 -19.23 29.08
C ARG A 341 17.12 -19.02 30.38
N GLU A 342 16.01 -18.28 30.34
CA GLU A 342 15.15 -18.08 31.50
C GLU A 342 14.48 -19.40 31.92
N ALA A 343 14.03 -20.22 30.96
CA ALA A 343 13.50 -21.56 31.23
C ALA A 343 14.55 -22.50 31.83
N VAL A 344 15.79 -22.47 31.32
CA VAL A 344 16.93 -23.20 31.91
C VAL A 344 17.21 -22.72 33.33
N ALA A 345 17.28 -21.40 33.55
CA ALA A 345 17.57 -20.80 34.85
C ALA A 345 16.46 -21.05 35.89
N ALA A 346 15.20 -21.13 35.45
CA ALA A 346 14.07 -21.50 36.28
C ALA A 346 14.02 -23.02 36.62
N GLY A 347 14.99 -23.80 36.15
CA GLY A 347 15.12 -25.22 36.49
C GLY A 347 14.19 -26.16 35.71
N PHE A 348 13.51 -25.69 34.66
CA PHE A 348 12.56 -26.48 33.89
C PHE A 348 13.21 -27.54 32.96
N LEU A 349 14.54 -27.59 32.88
CA LEU A 349 15.30 -28.57 32.08
C LEU A 349 16.19 -29.52 32.89
N SER A 350 15.93 -29.72 34.19
CA SER A 350 16.56 -30.80 34.96
C SER A 350 15.83 -32.15 34.87
N TRP A 351 14.78 -32.27 34.04
CA TRP A 351 14.14 -33.57 33.82
C TRP A 351 15.00 -34.43 32.88
N PRO A 352 15.36 -35.68 33.25
CA PRO A 352 16.25 -36.51 32.45
C PRO A 352 15.66 -36.71 31.05
N GLN A 353 16.45 -36.39 30.02
CA GLN A 353 16.13 -36.81 28.67
C GLN A 353 15.99 -38.33 28.69
N SER A 354 14.85 -38.85 28.22
CA SER A 354 14.66 -40.29 28.07
C SER A 354 15.83 -40.82 27.23
N PRO A 355 16.54 -41.87 27.70
CA PRO A 355 17.67 -42.41 26.97
C PRO A 355 17.25 -42.76 25.54
N GLU A 356 18.06 -42.35 24.56
CA GLU A 356 17.92 -42.77 23.16
C GLU A 356 17.68 -44.28 23.10
N PRO A 357 16.70 -44.76 22.33
CA PRO A 357 16.53 -46.19 22.13
C PRO A 357 17.82 -46.71 21.49
N ALA A 358 18.48 -47.62 22.21
CA ALA A 358 19.68 -48.28 21.73
C ALA A 358 19.41 -48.84 20.33
N VAL A 359 20.23 -48.43 19.37
CA VAL A 359 20.30 -49.07 18.06
C VAL A 359 20.83 -50.48 18.31
N GLU A 360 19.92 -51.45 18.38
CA GLU A 360 20.27 -52.86 18.33
C GLU A 360 20.87 -53.16 16.95
N GLY A 361 22.19 -53.34 16.92
CA GLY A 361 22.90 -53.90 15.79
C GLY A 361 22.47 -55.35 15.58
N GLY A 362 21.69 -55.59 14.52
CA GLY A 362 21.46 -56.91 13.98
C GLY A 362 22.55 -57.26 12.96
N ASN A 363 23.25 -58.37 13.22
CA ASN A 363 24.15 -59.08 12.30
C ASN A 363 23.42 -59.61 11.07
#